data_AF-A0A919KJW8-F1
#
_entry.id   AF-A0A919KJW8-F1
#
_cell.length_a   1.000
_cell.length_b   1.000
_cell.length_c   1.000
_cell.angle_alpha   90.00
_cell.angle_beta   90.00
_cell.angle_gamma   90.00
#
_symmetry.space_group_name_H-M   'P 1'
#
loop_
_entity.id
_entity.type
_entity.pdbx_description
1 polymer ?
#
loop_
_entity_poly.entity_id
_entity_poly.type
_entity_poly.pdbx_seq_one_letter_code
_entity_poly.pdbx_strand_id
1 'polypeptide(L)'
;MPRRWGERGEHWKEWLRRSPGGVDLLVWWTDAGGDIRSLVGDARYRERLAELLSRASPRDCAALGLGCTRRIDRSCREPWTCALDPVGPPGAGPRPSRCGPVPGACDAFTDCWTEFGVTVRFTADDRHRAVHLRDRADSDRVSLWVDGVPVAEGAWLDESGRWVDERLYVVDAAGPEDHPEQDFTFGHLGHVILSVVVHDVERATTQVLVPTAAESWTDPVVRRDGDTWRLYPHRAAVDAGRPDRVLPVEPPAGPAGVVPAV
;
A
#
# COMPACT_ATOMS: atom_id res chain seq x y z
N MET A 1 17.76 16.59 -7.20
CA MET A 1 18.14 16.40 -8.62
C MET A 1 16.92 16.60 -9.55
N PRO A 2 16.69 17.83 -10.06
CA PRO A 2 15.55 18.18 -10.93
C PRO A 2 15.72 17.82 -12.42
N ARG A 3 16.86 17.25 -12.83
CA ARG A 3 17.22 17.12 -14.27
C ARG A 3 16.35 16.17 -15.10
N ARG A 4 15.69 15.17 -14.50
CA ARG A 4 14.73 14.29 -15.22
C ARG A 4 13.29 14.80 -15.19
N TRP A 5 12.98 15.84 -14.42
CA TRP A 5 11.67 16.50 -14.46
C TRP A 5 11.58 17.48 -15.65
N GLY A 6 12.71 18.03 -16.09
CA GLY A 6 12.81 18.91 -17.25
C GLY A 6 12.49 18.21 -18.59
N GLU A 7 12.75 16.90 -18.70
CA GLU A 7 12.49 16.11 -19.92
C GLU A 7 11.10 15.46 -19.93
N ARG A 8 10.47 15.30 -18.76
CA ARG A 8 9.07 14.83 -18.62
C ARG A 8 8.16 16.00 -18.95
N GLY A 9 7.84 16.13 -20.24
CA GLY A 9 7.34 17.36 -20.88
C GLY A 9 6.27 18.16 -20.13
N GLU A 10 6.16 19.45 -20.46
CA GLU A 10 5.26 20.44 -19.85
C GLU A 10 3.81 19.98 -19.64
N HIS A 11 3.32 19.03 -20.44
CA HIS A 11 2.00 18.43 -20.29
C HIS A 11 1.78 17.71 -18.94
N TRP A 12 2.79 17.10 -18.31
CA TRP A 12 2.64 16.42 -17.02
C TRP A 12 2.59 17.39 -15.85
N LYS A 13 3.43 18.42 -15.88
CA LYS A 13 3.34 19.55 -14.95
C LYS A 13 1.98 20.22 -15.07
N GLU A 14 1.52 20.38 -16.29
CA GLU A 14 0.24 20.98 -16.58
C GLU A 14 -0.95 20.13 -16.09
N TRP A 15 -0.87 18.80 -16.19
CA TRP A 15 -1.85 17.92 -15.56
C TRP A 15 -1.90 18.15 -14.04
N LEU A 16 -0.74 18.09 -13.37
CA LEU A 16 -0.66 18.25 -11.92
C LEU A 16 -1.18 19.64 -11.48
N ARG A 17 -0.94 20.68 -12.27
CA ARG A 17 -1.47 22.03 -12.00
C ARG A 17 -2.99 22.12 -12.00
N ARG A 18 -3.68 21.21 -12.72
CA ARG A 18 -5.15 21.19 -12.82
C ARG A 18 -5.80 20.13 -11.92
N SER A 19 -5.02 19.18 -11.42
CA SER A 19 -5.52 18.11 -10.55
C SER A 19 -5.84 18.68 -9.16
N PRO A 20 -6.98 18.30 -8.53
CA PRO A 20 -7.40 18.80 -7.23
C PRO A 20 -6.34 18.68 -6.11
N GLY A 21 -5.47 17.67 -6.16
CA GLY A 21 -4.36 17.50 -5.22
C GLY A 21 -2.97 17.63 -5.86
N GLY A 22 -2.89 17.79 -7.18
CA GLY A 22 -1.65 17.72 -7.93
C GLY A 22 -0.73 18.93 -7.73
N VAL A 23 -1.28 20.12 -7.45
CA VAL A 23 -0.48 21.34 -7.20
C VAL A 23 0.34 21.19 -5.92
N ASP A 24 -0.32 20.87 -4.81
CA ASP A 24 0.34 20.70 -3.50
C ASP A 24 1.36 19.56 -3.57
N LEU A 25 0.97 18.45 -4.20
CA LEU A 25 1.85 17.32 -4.42
C LEU A 25 3.07 17.68 -5.26
N LEU A 26 2.90 18.45 -6.35
CA LEU A 26 4.00 18.93 -7.18
C LEU A 26 4.95 19.85 -6.38
N VAL A 27 4.41 20.80 -5.62
CA VAL A 27 5.20 21.73 -4.80
C VAL A 27 6.02 20.96 -3.77
N TRP A 28 5.38 20.04 -3.05
CA TRP A 28 6.03 19.21 -2.02
C TRP A 28 7.09 18.29 -2.62
N TRP A 29 6.77 17.65 -3.75
CA TRP A 29 7.64 16.67 -4.42
C TRP A 29 8.86 17.29 -5.10
N THR A 30 8.68 18.44 -5.74
CA THR A 30 9.78 19.13 -6.45
C THR A 30 10.56 20.08 -5.55
N ASP A 31 10.11 20.28 -4.32
CA ASP A 31 10.65 21.26 -3.38
C ASP A 31 10.73 22.66 -4.02
N ALA A 32 9.73 23.00 -4.84
CA ALA A 32 9.80 24.14 -5.78
C ALA A 32 9.92 25.52 -5.10
N GLY A 33 9.71 25.58 -3.78
CA GLY A 33 9.81 26.78 -2.95
C GLY A 33 11.14 26.96 -2.22
N GLY A 34 12.04 25.98 -2.30
CA GLY A 34 13.29 25.92 -1.52
C GLY A 34 13.11 25.18 -0.20
N ASP A 35 14.03 24.24 0.06
CA ASP A 35 14.27 23.45 1.27
C ASP A 35 13.13 23.38 2.30
N ILE A 36 11.93 22.98 1.82
CA ILE A 36 10.73 22.76 2.66
C ILE A 36 11.10 21.78 3.79
N ARG A 37 11.93 20.80 3.45
CA ARG A 37 12.42 19.79 4.37
C ARG A 37 13.21 20.39 5.54
N SER A 38 14.16 21.30 5.31
CA SER A 38 14.85 22.00 6.40
C SER A 38 13.92 22.90 7.24
N LEU A 39 12.82 23.40 6.64
CA LEU A 39 11.87 24.26 7.35
C LEU A 39 10.93 23.48 8.28
N VAL A 40 10.43 22.32 7.84
CA VAL A 40 9.41 21.55 8.59
C VAL A 40 9.97 20.31 9.30
N GLY A 41 11.19 19.90 8.93
CA GLY A 41 11.83 18.67 9.40
C GLY A 41 11.32 17.41 8.69
N ASP A 42 12.16 16.36 8.68
CA ASP A 42 11.94 15.12 7.93
C ASP A 42 10.66 14.38 8.32
N ALA A 43 10.35 14.32 9.61
CA ALA A 43 9.14 13.65 10.09
C ALA A 43 7.88 14.29 9.50
N ARG A 44 7.77 15.63 9.61
CA ARG A 44 6.63 16.37 9.09
C ARG A 44 6.57 16.36 7.57
N TYR A 45 7.74 16.38 6.92
CA TYR A 45 7.82 16.24 5.46
C TYR A 45 7.23 14.91 4.99
N ARG A 46 7.59 13.80 5.64
CA ARG A 46 7.10 12.46 5.32
C ARG A 46 5.61 12.32 5.57
N GLU A 47 5.12 12.74 6.73
CA GLU A 47 3.69 12.74 7.05
C GLU A 47 2.88 13.49 5.98
N ARG A 48 3.30 14.71 5.65
CA ARG A 48 2.61 15.52 4.65
C ARG A 48 2.68 14.92 3.25
N LEU A 49 3.82 14.33 2.87
CA LEU A 49 3.94 13.62 1.60
C LEU A 49 2.97 12.43 1.56
N ALA A 50 2.86 11.67 2.65
CA ALA A 50 1.91 10.56 2.76
C ALA A 50 0.47 11.03 2.65
N GLU A 51 0.10 12.14 3.31
CA GLU A 51 -1.23 12.75 3.21
C GLU A 51 -1.58 13.14 1.76
N LEU A 52 -0.63 13.75 1.04
CA LEU A 52 -0.83 14.19 -0.33
C LEU A 52 -0.97 13.00 -1.29
N LEU A 53 -0.11 11.99 -1.15
CA LEU A 53 -0.20 10.74 -1.92
C LEU A 53 -1.47 9.96 -1.58
N SER A 54 -1.94 10.03 -0.34
CA SER A 54 -3.22 9.47 0.11
C SER A 54 -4.43 10.21 -0.44
N ARG A 55 -4.26 11.19 -1.32
CA ARG A 55 -5.33 11.87 -2.08
C ARG A 55 -5.06 11.89 -3.58
N ALA A 56 -3.89 11.41 -4.01
CA ALA A 56 -3.47 11.39 -5.39
C ALA A 56 -4.26 10.33 -6.17
N SER A 57 -4.68 10.68 -7.38
CA SER A 57 -5.16 9.68 -8.34
C SER A 57 -4.00 8.88 -8.92
N PRO A 58 -4.24 7.69 -9.50
CA PRO A 58 -3.22 6.94 -10.26
C PRO A 58 -2.51 7.82 -11.31
N ARG A 59 -3.25 8.72 -11.95
CA ARG A 59 -2.74 9.64 -12.96
C ARG A 59 -1.84 10.72 -12.38
N ASP A 60 -2.10 11.18 -11.16
CA ASP A 60 -1.22 12.11 -10.44
C ASP A 60 0.10 11.42 -10.08
N CYS A 61 0.05 10.18 -9.58
CA CYS A 61 1.23 9.37 -9.32
C CYS A 61 2.07 9.15 -10.59
N ALA A 62 1.42 8.83 -11.72
CA ALA A 62 2.10 8.69 -13.00
C ALA A 62 2.67 10.02 -13.51
N ALA A 63 1.94 11.14 -13.34
CA ALA A 63 2.40 12.47 -13.73
C ALA A 63 3.57 12.98 -12.86
N LEU A 64 3.64 12.56 -11.59
CA LEU A 64 4.83 12.67 -10.75
C LEU A 64 6.00 11.81 -11.24
N GLY A 65 5.78 10.97 -12.24
CA GLY A 65 6.80 10.11 -12.78
C GLY A 65 7.12 8.92 -11.89
N LEU A 66 6.24 8.57 -10.96
CA LEU A 66 6.27 7.28 -10.28
C LEU A 66 6.01 6.20 -11.33
N GLY A 67 6.87 5.19 -11.35
CA GLY A 67 6.79 4.11 -12.34
C GLY A 67 5.91 2.98 -11.83
N CYS A 68 5.12 2.38 -12.70
CA CYS A 68 4.48 1.11 -12.40
C CYS A 68 5.54 -0.01 -12.48
N THR A 69 6.03 -0.50 -11.32
CA THR A 69 7.23 -1.37 -11.25
C THR A 69 6.97 -2.86 -11.49
N ARG A 70 5.76 -3.29 -11.88
CA ARG A 70 5.46 -4.73 -12.01
C ARG A 70 5.42 -5.28 -13.45
N ARG A 71 6.51 -6.01 -13.73
CA ARG A 71 6.74 -7.13 -14.67
C ARG A 71 7.07 -6.81 -16.14
N ILE A 72 8.11 -7.50 -16.61
CA ILE A 72 8.57 -7.54 -18.02
C ILE A 72 7.43 -8.05 -18.95
N ASP A 73 6.42 -8.73 -18.43
CA ASP A 73 5.31 -9.28 -19.21
C ASP A 73 4.18 -8.25 -19.52
N ARG A 74 4.24 -7.02 -18.99
CA ARG A 74 3.24 -5.97 -19.27
C ARG A 74 3.77 -4.89 -20.22
N SER A 75 2.87 -4.31 -21.00
CA SER A 75 3.19 -3.20 -21.91
C SER A 75 3.31 -1.85 -21.20
N CYS A 76 2.68 -1.68 -20.04
CA CYS A 76 2.79 -0.47 -19.21
C CYS A 76 4.08 -0.49 -18.37
N ARG A 77 5.15 0.11 -18.88
CA ARG A 77 6.42 0.30 -18.14
C ARG A 77 6.79 1.76 -17.92
N GLU A 78 6.13 2.65 -18.64
CA GLU A 78 6.53 4.06 -18.74
C GLU A 78 5.44 4.95 -18.17
N PRO A 79 5.77 6.04 -17.45
CA PRO A 79 4.78 6.87 -16.77
C PRO A 79 3.64 7.34 -17.68
N TRP A 80 3.91 7.69 -18.95
CA TRP A 80 2.85 8.09 -19.88
C TRP A 80 1.87 6.97 -20.21
N THR A 81 2.33 5.71 -20.26
CA THR A 81 1.48 4.54 -20.48
C THR A 81 0.73 4.18 -19.20
N CYS A 82 1.37 4.29 -18.03
CA CYS A 82 0.70 4.07 -16.74
C CYS A 82 -0.35 5.17 -16.44
N ALA A 83 -0.23 6.36 -17.05
CA ALA A 83 -1.13 7.50 -16.87
C ALA A 83 -2.42 7.45 -17.72
N LEU A 84 -2.52 6.50 -18.66
CA LEU A 84 -3.73 6.30 -19.45
C LEU A 84 -4.84 5.71 -18.58
N ASP A 85 -6.09 5.96 -18.95
CA ASP A 85 -7.20 5.20 -18.39
C ASP A 85 -7.18 3.79 -18.98
N PRO A 86 -7.38 2.74 -18.16
CA PRO A 86 -7.47 1.39 -18.67
C PRO A 86 -8.66 1.31 -19.65
N VAL A 87 -8.43 0.74 -20.83
CA VAL A 87 -9.49 0.47 -21.81
C VAL A 87 -9.78 -1.02 -21.80
N GLY A 88 -10.97 -1.38 -21.35
CA GLY A 88 -11.43 -2.77 -21.30
C GLY A 88 -11.78 -3.30 -22.69
N PRO A 89 -11.88 -4.63 -22.86
CA PRO A 89 -12.47 -5.19 -24.07
C PRO A 89 -13.89 -4.65 -24.28
N PRO A 90 -14.34 -4.48 -25.53
CA PRO A 90 -15.69 -4.01 -25.83
C PRO A 90 -16.75 -4.84 -25.09
N GLY A 91 -17.67 -4.19 -24.38
CA GLY A 91 -18.72 -4.86 -23.60
C GLY A 91 -18.33 -5.29 -22.19
N ALA A 92 -17.08 -5.06 -21.75
CA ALA A 92 -16.77 -5.05 -20.32
C ALA A 92 -17.58 -3.93 -19.64
N GLY A 93 -18.10 -4.20 -18.44
CA GLY A 93 -18.91 -3.26 -17.66
C GLY A 93 -18.22 -1.91 -17.36
N PRO A 94 -18.85 -1.05 -16.55
CA PRO A 94 -18.59 0.39 -16.56
C PRO A 94 -17.17 0.85 -16.18
N ARG A 95 -16.29 -0.01 -15.62
CA ARG A 95 -14.85 0.27 -15.50
C ARG A 95 -14.01 -1.01 -15.63
N PRO A 96 -12.96 -1.04 -16.47
CA PRO A 96 -12.03 -2.14 -16.53
C PRO A 96 -11.09 -2.17 -15.33
N SER A 97 -10.78 -3.38 -14.84
CA SER A 97 -9.87 -3.60 -13.71
C SER A 97 -8.46 -3.04 -13.98
N ARG A 98 -7.83 -2.43 -12.95
CA ARG A 98 -6.41 -2.05 -12.95
C ARG A 98 -5.44 -3.21 -12.74
N CYS A 99 -5.86 -4.42 -13.07
CA CYS A 99 -5.03 -5.62 -13.04
C CYS A 99 -4.98 -6.23 -14.44
N GLY A 100 -3.84 -6.15 -15.11
CA GLY A 100 -3.63 -6.82 -16.39
C GLY A 100 -2.51 -6.24 -17.24
N PRO A 101 -2.24 -6.78 -18.44
CA PRO A 101 -1.21 -6.29 -19.34
C PRO A 101 -1.63 -5.04 -20.14
N VAL A 102 -2.76 -4.40 -19.80
CA VAL A 102 -3.35 -3.29 -20.55
C VAL A 102 -2.69 -1.96 -20.14
N PRO A 103 -2.43 -1.02 -21.08
CA PRO A 103 -2.04 0.34 -20.75
C PRO A 103 -2.96 0.98 -19.70
N GLY A 104 -2.38 1.70 -18.73
CA GLY A 104 -3.16 2.33 -17.66
C GLY A 104 -3.65 1.39 -16.55
N ALA A 105 -3.60 0.07 -16.73
CA ALA A 105 -4.09 -0.90 -15.74
C ALA A 105 -3.04 -1.20 -14.65
N CYS A 106 -2.49 -0.16 -14.03
CA CYS A 106 -1.50 -0.28 -12.98
C CYS A 106 -2.15 -0.03 -11.62
N ASP A 107 -2.08 -1.04 -10.74
CA ASP A 107 -2.55 -0.97 -9.36
C ASP A 107 -1.49 -0.40 -8.40
N ALA A 108 -0.23 -0.27 -8.83
CA ALA A 108 0.85 0.21 -7.99
C ALA A 108 1.82 1.13 -8.74
N PHE A 109 2.27 2.17 -8.05
CA PHE A 109 3.21 3.18 -8.52
C PHE A 109 4.32 3.35 -7.50
N THR A 110 5.57 3.21 -7.94
CA THR A 110 6.74 3.19 -7.07
C THR A 110 7.76 4.23 -7.54
N ASP A 111 8.43 4.84 -6.58
CA ASP A 111 9.69 5.52 -6.78
C ASP A 111 10.79 4.87 -5.94
N CYS A 112 11.78 4.33 -6.64
CA CYS A 112 12.99 3.75 -6.05
C CYS A 112 14.22 4.68 -6.19
N TRP A 113 14.02 5.88 -6.74
CA TRP A 113 15.09 6.80 -7.12
C TRP A 113 15.26 7.94 -6.13
N THR A 114 14.23 8.32 -5.38
CA THR A 114 14.39 9.23 -4.25
C THR A 114 14.85 8.51 -3.00
N GLU A 115 15.17 9.31 -1.98
CA GLU A 115 15.57 8.84 -0.65
C GLU A 115 14.41 8.31 0.18
N PHE A 116 13.15 8.54 -0.21
CA PHE A 116 11.97 8.14 0.59
C PHE A 116 11.32 6.84 0.14
N GLY A 117 11.85 6.18 -0.90
CA GLY A 117 11.35 4.87 -1.38
C GLY A 117 9.83 4.75 -1.34
N VAL A 118 9.13 5.40 -2.27
CA VAL A 118 7.67 5.53 -2.21
C VAL A 118 7.01 4.37 -2.95
N THR A 119 5.98 3.76 -2.38
CA THR A 119 5.05 2.91 -3.13
C THR A 119 3.61 3.26 -2.81
N VAL A 120 2.81 3.58 -3.83
CA VAL A 120 1.37 3.81 -3.71
C VAL A 120 0.62 2.68 -4.40
N ARG A 121 -0.31 2.03 -3.70
CA ARG A 121 -1.12 0.92 -4.23
C ARG A 121 -2.59 1.24 -4.17
N PHE A 122 -3.31 1.04 -5.26
CA PHE A 122 -4.72 1.34 -5.41
C PHE A 122 -5.56 0.07 -5.42
N THR A 123 -6.79 0.18 -4.93
CA THR A 123 -7.85 -0.80 -5.23
C THR A 123 -8.15 -0.80 -6.73
N ALA A 124 -8.72 -1.89 -7.26
CA ALA A 124 -8.99 -1.98 -8.70
C ALA A 124 -9.98 -0.93 -9.21
N ASP A 125 -10.79 -0.36 -8.31
CA ASP A 125 -11.75 0.72 -8.58
C ASP A 125 -11.19 2.13 -8.32
N ASP A 126 -9.91 2.24 -7.92
CA ASP A 126 -9.18 3.46 -7.53
C ASP A 126 -9.73 4.19 -6.30
N ARG A 127 -10.68 3.61 -5.58
CA ARG A 127 -11.32 4.26 -4.44
C ARG A 127 -10.37 4.40 -3.25
N HIS A 128 -9.62 3.35 -2.95
CA HIS A 128 -8.73 3.28 -1.80
C HIS A 128 -7.28 3.22 -2.25
N ARG A 129 -6.38 3.78 -1.44
CA ARG A 129 -4.94 3.69 -1.66
C ARG A 129 -4.15 3.47 -0.38
N ALA A 130 -3.06 2.73 -0.52
CA ALA A 130 -2.07 2.50 0.51
C ALA A 130 -0.74 3.13 0.09
N VAL A 131 -0.17 3.95 0.96
CA VAL A 131 1.09 4.66 0.75
C VAL A 131 2.13 4.08 1.69
N HIS A 132 3.17 3.49 1.11
CA HIS A 132 4.38 3.03 1.76
C HIS A 132 5.46 4.09 1.57
N LEU A 133 6.08 4.53 2.65
CA LEU A 133 7.25 5.40 2.63
C LEU A 133 8.38 4.72 3.40
N ARG A 134 9.51 4.49 2.72
CA ARG A 134 10.73 3.97 3.34
C ARG A 134 11.74 5.09 3.51
N ASP A 135 12.17 5.32 4.74
CA ASP A 135 13.31 6.21 4.93
C ASP A 135 14.60 5.47 4.56
N ARG A 136 15.35 5.96 3.56
CA ARG A 136 16.62 5.32 3.18
C ARG A 136 17.74 5.60 4.17
N ALA A 137 17.61 6.62 5.04
CA ALA A 137 18.53 6.88 6.13
C ALA A 137 18.26 5.97 7.36
N ASP A 138 17.03 5.48 7.49
CA ASP A 138 16.58 4.49 8.47
C ASP A 138 16.01 3.29 7.70
N SER A 139 16.92 2.60 6.99
CA SER A 139 16.63 1.61 5.93
C SER A 139 15.68 0.49 6.32
N ASP A 140 15.47 0.32 7.62
CA ASP A 140 14.77 -0.80 8.22
C ASP A 140 13.31 -0.43 8.50
N ARG A 141 12.87 0.82 8.31
CA ARG A 141 11.50 1.24 8.62
C ARG A 141 10.71 1.68 7.41
N VAL A 142 9.60 0.97 7.19
CA VAL A 142 8.53 1.36 6.26
C VAL A 142 7.36 1.88 7.08
N SER A 143 6.95 3.11 6.81
CA SER A 143 5.71 3.67 7.35
C SER A 143 4.58 3.50 6.33
N LEU A 144 3.38 3.21 6.84
CA LEU A 144 2.22 2.90 6.03
C LEU A 144 1.04 3.81 6.39
N TRP A 145 0.40 4.36 5.36
CA TRP A 145 -0.90 5.01 5.45
C TRP A 145 -1.88 4.34 4.50
N VAL A 146 -3.13 4.17 4.94
CA VAL A 146 -4.23 3.74 4.09
C VAL A 146 -5.31 4.82 4.10
N ASP A 147 -5.59 5.40 2.94
CA ASP A 147 -6.47 6.56 2.78
C ASP A 147 -6.13 7.73 3.75
N GLY A 148 -4.85 7.89 4.07
CA GLY A 148 -4.35 8.93 4.97
C GLY A 148 -4.38 8.55 6.45
N VAL A 149 -4.90 7.37 6.80
CA VAL A 149 -4.87 6.83 8.17
C VAL A 149 -3.54 6.10 8.38
N PRO A 150 -2.72 6.48 9.39
CA PRO A 150 -1.52 5.72 9.75
C PRO A 150 -1.89 4.29 10.18
N VAL A 151 -1.13 3.31 9.71
CA VAL A 151 -1.37 1.90 9.99
C VAL A 151 -0.18 1.28 10.73
N ALA A 152 -0.47 0.67 11.88
CA ALA A 152 0.48 -0.07 12.71
C ALA A 152 1.77 0.72 13.02
N GLU A 153 1.59 1.94 13.55
CA GLU A 153 2.72 2.79 13.96
C GLU A 153 3.67 2.05 14.91
N GLY A 154 4.96 2.07 14.57
CA GLY A 154 6.02 1.40 15.34
C GLY A 154 6.28 -0.06 14.96
N ALA A 155 5.43 -0.69 14.14
CA ALA A 155 5.71 -2.02 13.59
C ALA A 155 6.77 -1.95 12.48
N TRP A 156 7.59 -2.98 12.36
CA TRP A 156 8.48 -3.16 11.23
C TRP A 156 7.69 -3.84 10.10
N LEU A 157 7.29 -3.06 9.11
CA LEU A 157 6.42 -3.48 8.01
C LEU A 157 7.21 -3.81 6.75
N ASP A 158 6.70 -4.74 5.94
CA ASP A 158 7.22 -4.99 4.60
C ASP A 158 6.92 -3.81 3.66
N GLU A 159 7.80 -3.58 2.68
CA GLU A 159 7.58 -2.56 1.63
C GLU A 159 6.48 -2.94 0.64
N SER A 160 5.95 -4.17 0.72
CA SER A 160 4.95 -4.71 -0.19
C SER A 160 3.69 -5.20 0.55
N GLY A 161 2.64 -4.38 0.51
CA GLY A 161 1.29 -4.80 0.91
C GLY A 161 0.41 -5.19 -0.28
N ARG A 162 -0.84 -5.60 -0.02
CA ARG A 162 -1.82 -5.96 -1.05
C ARG A 162 -3.24 -5.69 -0.60
N TRP A 163 -4.08 -5.34 -1.56
CA TRP A 163 -5.53 -5.27 -1.37
C TRP A 163 -6.16 -6.67 -1.42
N VAL A 164 -7.11 -6.91 -0.52
CA VAL A 164 -7.99 -8.07 -0.52
C VAL A 164 -9.43 -7.56 -0.57
N ASP A 165 -10.13 -7.91 -1.65
CA ASP A 165 -11.55 -7.59 -1.87
C ASP A 165 -11.88 -6.09 -1.83
N GLU A 166 -10.99 -5.24 -2.35
CA GLU A 166 -11.11 -3.78 -2.39
C GLU A 166 -11.39 -3.09 -1.04
N ARG A 167 -11.15 -3.80 0.07
CA ARG A 167 -11.50 -3.37 1.43
C ARG A 167 -10.36 -3.52 2.41
N LEU A 168 -9.74 -4.69 2.43
CA LEU A 168 -8.65 -4.93 3.36
C LEU A 168 -7.32 -4.61 2.72
N TYR A 169 -6.49 -3.85 3.42
CA TYR A 169 -5.08 -3.76 3.10
C TYR A 169 -4.29 -4.68 4.03
N VAL A 170 -3.55 -5.62 3.44
CA VAL A 170 -2.74 -6.62 4.15
C VAL A 170 -1.28 -6.35 3.87
N VAL A 171 -0.47 -6.29 4.91
CA VAL A 171 0.99 -6.16 4.81
C VAL A 171 1.63 -7.08 5.84
N ASP A 172 2.75 -7.68 5.47
CA ASP A 172 3.52 -8.53 6.37
C ASP A 172 4.36 -7.63 7.30
N ALA A 173 4.64 -8.13 8.50
CA ALA A 173 5.44 -7.43 9.49
C ALA A 173 6.44 -8.40 10.14
N ALA A 174 7.50 -7.85 10.74
CA ALA A 174 8.46 -8.65 11.50
C ALA A 174 7.73 -9.53 12.53
N GLY A 175 8.07 -10.81 12.55
CA GLY A 175 7.47 -11.74 13.50
C GLY A 175 8.05 -11.62 14.90
N PRO A 176 7.44 -12.33 15.87
CA PRO A 176 7.95 -12.40 17.23
C PRO A 176 9.38 -12.98 17.27
N GLU A 177 10.27 -12.32 18.02
CA GLU A 177 11.66 -12.78 18.22
C GLU A 177 11.73 -14.05 19.08
N ASP A 178 10.74 -14.26 19.95
CA ASP A 178 10.66 -15.38 20.89
C ASP A 178 9.96 -16.62 20.31
N HIS A 179 9.58 -16.59 19.03
CA HIS A 179 8.98 -17.75 18.37
C HIS A 179 10.02 -18.88 18.20
N PRO A 180 9.69 -20.15 18.52
CA PRO A 180 10.66 -21.24 18.54
C PRO A 180 11.28 -21.55 17.16
N GLU A 181 10.56 -21.26 16.09
CA GLU A 181 11.03 -21.42 14.70
C GLU A 181 11.59 -20.11 14.11
N GLN A 182 11.74 -19.06 14.93
CA GLN A 182 12.28 -17.81 14.42
C GLN A 182 13.77 -17.95 14.11
N ASP A 183 14.18 -17.43 12.96
CA ASP A 183 15.57 -17.28 12.56
C ASP A 183 15.71 -16.00 11.73
N PHE A 184 16.94 -15.51 11.56
CA PHE A 184 17.23 -14.34 10.77
C PHE A 184 17.63 -14.71 9.34
N THR A 185 16.92 -14.16 8.37
CA THR A 185 17.13 -14.44 6.94
C THR A 185 17.44 -13.17 6.14
N PHE A 186 18.00 -13.35 4.95
CA PHE A 186 18.16 -12.25 4.01
C PHE A 186 16.79 -11.85 3.44
N GLY A 187 16.40 -10.59 3.65
CA GLY A 187 15.13 -10.03 3.21
C GLY A 187 14.86 -8.71 3.93
N HIS A 188 13.86 -7.94 3.48
CA HIS A 188 13.60 -6.62 4.04
C HIS A 188 13.20 -6.67 5.53
N LEU A 189 12.39 -7.66 5.92
CA LEU A 189 11.98 -7.86 7.30
C LEU A 189 13.01 -8.61 8.15
N GLY A 190 13.97 -9.31 7.56
CA GLY A 190 14.97 -10.09 8.30
C GLY A 190 14.46 -11.32 9.06
N HIS A 191 13.16 -11.59 9.11
CA HIS A 191 12.54 -12.67 9.90
C HIS A 191 12.02 -13.81 9.01
N VAL A 192 12.14 -15.06 9.49
CA VAL A 192 11.54 -16.24 8.84
C VAL A 192 10.05 -16.37 9.17
N ILE A 193 9.70 -16.21 10.45
CA ILE A 193 8.31 -16.20 10.91
C ILE A 193 7.83 -14.76 10.93
N LEU A 194 6.67 -14.51 10.34
CA LEU A 194 6.12 -13.19 10.07
C LEU A 194 4.84 -12.95 10.86
N SER A 195 4.63 -11.70 11.26
CA SER A 195 3.33 -11.19 11.70
C SER A 195 2.57 -10.65 10.47
N VAL A 196 1.26 -10.46 10.61
CA VAL A 196 0.42 -9.87 9.55
C VAL A 196 -0.35 -8.69 10.09
N VAL A 197 -0.28 -7.56 9.40
CA VAL A 197 -1.12 -6.40 9.67
C VAL A 197 -2.25 -6.36 8.66
N VAL A 198 -3.48 -6.24 9.17
CA VAL A 198 -4.70 -6.11 8.38
C VAL A 198 -5.39 -4.80 8.74
N HIS A 199 -5.55 -3.92 7.76
CA HIS A 199 -6.33 -2.69 7.89
C HIS A 199 -7.64 -2.81 7.13
N ASP A 200 -8.76 -2.55 7.81
CA ASP A 200 -10.11 -2.53 7.24
C ASP A 200 -10.54 -1.08 6.97
N VAL A 201 -10.55 -0.67 5.70
CA VAL A 201 -10.86 0.72 5.30
C VAL A 201 -12.31 1.12 5.56
N GLU A 202 -13.24 0.17 5.58
CA GLU A 202 -14.64 0.48 5.86
C GLU A 202 -14.85 0.84 7.34
N ARG A 203 -14.02 0.29 8.23
CA ARG A 203 -14.11 0.52 9.67
C ARG A 203 -13.01 1.43 10.21
N ALA A 204 -12.00 1.75 9.39
CA ALA A 204 -10.78 2.39 9.82
C ALA A 204 -10.11 1.68 11.02
N THR A 205 -10.14 0.35 11.03
CA THR A 205 -9.55 -0.47 12.11
C THR A 205 -8.34 -1.25 11.63
N THR A 206 -7.31 -1.31 12.46
CA THR A 206 -6.09 -2.08 12.20
C THR A 206 -5.97 -3.22 13.20
N GLN A 207 -5.66 -4.42 12.70
CA GLN A 207 -5.34 -5.59 13.52
C GLN A 207 -3.92 -6.05 13.19
N VAL A 208 -3.13 -6.31 14.23
CA VAL A 208 -1.83 -6.98 14.11
C VAL A 208 -2.00 -8.41 14.59
N LEU A 209 -1.87 -9.36 13.67
CA LEU A 209 -1.91 -10.78 13.94
C LEU A 209 -0.49 -11.27 14.14
N VAL A 210 -0.21 -11.80 15.32
CA VAL A 210 1.08 -12.36 15.71
C VAL A 210 0.94 -13.88 15.79
N PRO A 211 1.80 -14.68 15.16
CA PRO A 211 1.75 -16.14 15.25
C PRO A 211 2.07 -16.59 16.68
N THR A 212 1.36 -17.62 17.13
CA THR A 212 1.69 -18.39 18.34
C THR A 212 2.83 -19.35 18.04
N ALA A 213 3.44 -19.95 19.08
CA ALA A 213 4.53 -20.90 18.94
C ALA A 213 4.24 -22.16 18.11
N ALA A 214 2.97 -22.42 17.76
CA ALA A 214 2.55 -23.55 16.92
C ALA A 214 2.21 -23.15 15.47
N GLU A 215 2.32 -21.87 15.13
CA GLU A 215 1.89 -21.29 13.85
C GLU A 215 3.11 -20.85 13.01
N SER A 216 3.40 -21.59 11.94
CA SER A 216 4.61 -21.39 11.11
C SER A 216 4.38 -20.43 9.93
N TRP A 217 4.07 -19.17 10.21
CA TRP A 217 3.75 -18.17 9.18
C TRP A 217 4.99 -17.66 8.46
N THR A 218 5.34 -18.28 7.33
CA THR A 218 6.57 -18.00 6.57
C THR A 218 6.34 -17.22 5.27
N ASP A 219 5.13 -17.30 4.69
CA ASP A 219 4.66 -16.50 3.56
C ASP A 219 3.14 -16.31 3.71
N PRO A 220 2.69 -15.58 4.75
CA PRO A 220 1.31 -15.61 5.16
C PRO A 220 0.36 -15.07 4.10
N VAL A 221 -0.67 -15.86 3.77
CA VAL A 221 -1.67 -15.50 2.77
C VAL A 221 -3.01 -15.26 3.44
N VAL A 222 -3.49 -14.00 3.41
CA VAL A 222 -4.88 -13.68 3.73
C VAL A 222 -5.76 -13.81 2.49
N ARG A 223 -6.88 -14.53 2.59
CA ARG A 223 -7.94 -14.58 1.57
C ARG A 223 -9.30 -14.36 2.22
N ARG A 224 -10.22 -13.72 1.50
CA ARG A 224 -11.63 -13.66 1.89
C ARG A 224 -12.35 -14.91 1.40
N ASP A 225 -13.20 -15.47 2.25
CA ASP A 225 -14.17 -16.51 1.92
C ASP A 225 -15.51 -16.16 2.59
N GLY A 226 -16.44 -15.60 1.79
CA GLY A 226 -17.71 -15.06 2.26
C GLY A 226 -17.51 -13.99 3.34
N ASP A 227 -18.07 -14.25 4.52
CA ASP A 227 -18.00 -13.38 5.70
C ASP A 227 -16.86 -13.73 6.66
N THR A 228 -15.87 -14.48 6.16
CA THR A 228 -14.64 -14.77 6.90
C THR A 228 -13.41 -14.40 6.08
N TRP A 229 -12.34 -14.11 6.79
CA TRP A 229 -11.00 -14.11 6.24
C TRP A 229 -10.24 -15.31 6.78
N ARG A 230 -9.47 -15.94 5.90
CA ARG A 230 -8.63 -17.08 6.21
C ARG A 230 -7.19 -16.64 6.09
N LEU A 231 -6.43 -16.86 7.16
CA LEU A 231 -4.99 -16.67 7.18
C LEU A 231 -4.32 -18.03 7.04
N TYR A 232 -3.55 -18.18 5.99
CA TYR A 232 -2.76 -19.37 5.70
C TYR A 232 -1.30 -19.09 6.01
N PRO A 233 -0.55 -20.05 6.60
CA PRO A 233 0.86 -19.85 6.96
C PRO A 233 1.77 -19.65 5.75
N HIS A 234 1.42 -20.26 4.61
CA HIS A 234 2.17 -20.22 3.36
C HIS A 234 1.29 -20.64 2.17
N ARG A 235 1.76 -20.45 0.93
CA ARG A 235 0.98 -20.77 -0.28
C ARG A 235 0.53 -22.22 -0.39
N ALA A 236 1.38 -23.19 -0.05
CA ALA A 236 0.97 -24.60 -0.11
C ALA A 236 -0.20 -24.95 0.84
N ALA A 237 -0.38 -24.19 1.93
CA ALA A 237 -1.53 -24.34 2.83
C ALA A 237 -2.82 -23.77 2.20
N VAL A 238 -2.69 -22.74 1.37
CA VAL A 238 -3.80 -22.23 0.53
C VAL A 238 -4.29 -23.32 -0.41
N ASP A 239 -3.37 -23.97 -1.13
CA ASP A 239 -3.70 -25.02 -2.10
C ASP A 239 -4.35 -26.24 -1.43
N ALA A 240 -3.92 -26.55 -0.20
CA ALA A 240 -4.50 -27.61 0.63
C ALA A 240 -5.79 -27.19 1.36
N GLY A 241 -6.20 -25.92 1.29
CA GLY A 241 -7.37 -25.41 2.00
C GLY A 241 -7.27 -25.46 3.54
N ARG A 242 -6.06 -25.40 4.10
CA ARG A 242 -5.80 -25.49 5.55
C ARG A 242 -5.33 -24.15 6.13
N PRO A 243 -6.23 -23.27 6.57
CA PRO A 243 -5.84 -22.04 7.24
C PRO A 243 -5.44 -22.31 8.70
N ASP A 244 -4.52 -21.51 9.22
CA ASP A 244 -4.21 -21.50 10.66
C ASP A 244 -5.28 -20.72 11.43
N ARG A 245 -5.76 -19.62 10.85
CA ARG A 245 -6.83 -18.80 11.43
C ARG A 245 -7.97 -18.57 10.46
N VAL A 246 -9.17 -18.64 11.01
CA VAL A 246 -10.41 -18.19 10.37
C VAL A 246 -10.95 -17.07 11.24
N LEU A 247 -10.93 -15.86 10.71
CA LEU A 247 -11.37 -14.66 11.40
C LEU A 247 -12.65 -14.17 10.74
N PRO A 248 -13.65 -13.72 11.51
CA PRO A 248 -14.83 -13.14 10.92
C PRO A 248 -14.50 -11.80 10.25
N VAL A 249 -15.16 -11.52 9.12
CA VAL A 249 -15.17 -10.19 8.48
C VAL A 249 -15.89 -9.17 9.38
N GLU A 250 -16.64 -9.64 10.37
CA GLU A 250 -17.39 -8.88 11.37
C GLU A 250 -16.81 -9.07 12.78
N PRO A 251 -16.91 -8.11 13.70
CA PRO A 251 -16.92 -8.46 15.11
C PRO A 251 -18.28 -9.11 15.44
N PRO A 252 -18.37 -10.10 16.35
CA PRO A 252 -19.65 -10.45 16.94
C PRO A 252 -20.26 -9.17 17.53
N ALA A 253 -21.53 -8.89 17.21
CA ALA A 253 -22.28 -7.86 17.90
C ALA A 253 -22.28 -8.20 19.40
N GLY A 254 -21.51 -7.44 20.19
CA GLY A 254 -21.65 -7.47 21.64
C GLY A 254 -23.10 -7.11 22.00
N PRO A 255 -23.72 -7.76 23.00
CA PRO A 255 -25.14 -7.59 23.26
C PRO A 255 -25.46 -6.12 23.56
N ALA A 256 -26.40 -5.56 22.82
CA ALA A 256 -27.07 -4.32 23.18
C ALA A 256 -27.78 -4.53 24.53
N GLY A 257 -27.29 -3.90 25.59
CA GLY A 257 -27.89 -3.86 26.91
C GLY A 257 -26.84 -3.32 27.88
N VAL A 258 -26.98 -2.13 28.45
CA VAL A 258 -28.03 -1.76 29.40
C VAL A 258 -28.38 -0.28 29.23
N VAL A 259 -29.68 0.01 29.10
CA VAL A 259 -30.24 1.35 29.29
C VAL A 259 -30.12 1.70 30.78
N PRO A 260 -29.54 2.84 31.19
CA PRO A 260 -29.64 3.26 32.58
C PRO A 260 -31.10 3.57 32.89
N ALA A 261 -31.66 2.85 33.88
CA ALA A 261 -32.94 3.19 34.46
C ALA A 261 -32.83 4.58 35.11
N VAL A 262 -33.84 5.41 34.86
CA VAL A 262 -34.09 6.71 35.49
C VAL A 262 -34.44 6.52 36.96
#